data_AF-A0A7S0XPF2-F1
#
_entry.id   AF-A0A7S0XPF2-F1
#
_cell.length_a   1.000
_cell.length_b   1.000
_cell.length_c   1.000
_cell.angle_alpha   90.00
_cell.angle_beta   90.00
_cell.angle_gamma   90.00
#
_symmetry.space_group_name_H-M   'P 1'
#
loop_
_entity.id
_entity.type
_entity.pdbx_description
1 polymer ?
#
loop_
_entity_poly.entity_id
_entity_poly.type
_entity_poly.pdbx_seq_one_letter_code
_entity_poly.pdbx_strand_id
1 'polypeptide(L)'
;KWFAQTGGGEHHTLFLTSQGQVLSCGRATYGRLGRSGVDCASDEKYSSPKPVTVPTTSPVTLVVGGLSVSACVCKDGSWYAWGSGGEGLLGKGADERDEHSPRKVEGDVHG
;
A
#
# COMPACT_ATOMS: atom_id res chain seq x y z
N LYS A 1 -4.37 -18.85 -11.94
CA LYS A 1 -2.91 -18.57 -12.05
C LYS A 1 -2.67 -17.26 -11.32
N TRP A 2 -1.80 -17.24 -10.30
CA TRP A 2 -1.48 -16.02 -9.56
C TRP A 2 -0.27 -15.36 -10.24
N PHE A 3 -0.36 -14.07 -10.56
CA PHE A 3 0.79 -13.27 -10.98
C PHE A 3 1.14 -12.37 -9.80
N ALA A 4 2.13 -12.76 -8.99
CA ALA A 4 2.61 -11.88 -7.94
C ALA A 4 3.54 -10.84 -8.58
N GLN A 5 3.04 -9.62 -8.77
CA GLN A 5 3.93 -8.47 -8.89
C GLN A 5 4.31 -8.07 -7.47
N THR A 6 5.60 -8.11 -7.16
CA THR A 6 6.13 -7.73 -5.85
C THR A 6 6.65 -6.30 -5.92
N GLY A 7 6.02 -5.39 -5.18
CA GLY A 7 6.65 -4.16 -4.75
C GLY A 7 7.42 -4.45 -3.46
N GLY A 8 8.75 -4.56 -3.55
CA GLY A 8 9.60 -4.84 -2.40
C GLY A 8 10.03 -3.54 -1.71
N GLY A 9 9.58 -3.35 -0.47
CA GLY A 9 10.22 -2.41 0.43
C GLY A 9 11.32 -3.10 1.25
N GLU A 10 12.09 -2.32 2.01
CA GLU A 10 13.24 -2.87 2.76
C GLU A 10 12.81 -4.03 3.70
N HIS A 11 11.57 -3.99 4.23
CA HIS A 11 11.05 -5.02 5.15
C HIS A 11 9.56 -5.40 4.95
N HIS A 12 8.95 -5.10 3.79
CA HIS A 12 7.55 -5.50 3.50
C HIS A 12 7.34 -5.82 2.02
N THR A 13 6.32 -6.63 1.75
CA THR A 13 5.98 -7.08 0.41
C THR A 13 4.50 -6.88 0.15
N LEU A 14 4.18 -6.30 -1.02
CA LEU A 14 2.83 -6.29 -1.57
C LEU A 14 2.67 -7.41 -2.60
N PHE A 15 1.49 -8.01 -2.62
CA PHE A 15 1.08 -9.01 -3.61
C PHE A 15 -0.17 -8.52 -4.30
N LEU A 16 -0.21 -8.66 -5.62
CA LEU A 16 -1.40 -8.46 -6.43
C LEU A 16 -1.95 -9.80 -6.89
N THR A 17 -3.24 -10.05 -6.69
CA THR A 17 -3.89 -11.25 -7.21
C THR A 17 -4.42 -11.04 -8.62
N SER A 18 -4.70 -12.13 -9.34
CA SER A 18 -5.36 -12.06 -10.66
C SER A 18 -6.79 -11.52 -10.59
N GLN A 19 -7.37 -11.39 -9.40
CA GLN A 19 -8.69 -10.81 -9.15
C GLN A 19 -8.59 -9.30 -8.79
N GLY A 20 -7.39 -8.73 -8.81
CA GLY A 20 -7.16 -7.32 -8.46
C GLY A 20 -7.22 -7.02 -6.97
N GLN A 21 -6.97 -8.03 -6.12
CA GLN A 21 -6.87 -7.85 -4.67
C GLN A 21 -5.42 -7.63 -4.25
N VAL A 22 -5.21 -6.77 -3.26
CA VAL A 22 -3.89 -6.52 -2.66
C VAL A 22 -3.75 -7.31 -1.36
N LEU A 23 -2.62 -7.97 -1.18
CA LEU A 23 -2.21 -8.55 0.10
C LEU A 23 -0.89 -7.94 0.55
N SER A 24 -0.65 -7.91 1.86
CA SER A 24 0.60 -7.42 2.44
C SER A 24 1.12 -8.34 3.55
N CYS A 25 2.46 -8.45 3.63
CA CYS A 25 3.17 -9.09 4.73
C CYS A 25 4.50 -8.36 5.03
N GLY A 26 5.08 -8.65 6.19
CA GLY A 26 6.34 -8.07 6.65
C GLY A 26 6.18 -7.14 7.84
N ARG A 27 7.01 -6.11 7.90
CA ARG A 27 7.07 -5.10 8.97
C ARG A 27 5.86 -4.17 8.91
N ALA A 28 5.27 -3.87 10.07
CA ALA A 28 4.07 -3.03 10.16
C ALA A 28 4.34 -1.54 10.42
N THR A 29 5.56 -1.18 10.81
CA THR A 29 5.90 0.21 11.20
C THR A 29 5.53 1.24 10.13
N TYR A 30 5.08 2.41 10.60
CA TYR A 30 4.56 3.51 9.77
C TYR A 30 3.30 3.16 8.96
N GLY A 31 2.65 2.03 9.26
CA GLY A 31 1.44 1.63 8.56
C GLY A 31 1.65 1.03 7.17
N ARG A 32 2.90 0.67 6.80
CA ARG A 32 3.26 0.19 5.44
C ARG A 32 2.51 -1.06 4.98
N LEU A 33 1.85 -1.80 5.89
CA LEU A 33 0.99 -2.93 5.52
C LEU A 33 -0.43 -2.53 5.11
N GLY A 34 -0.90 -1.32 5.44
CA GLY A 34 -2.18 -0.79 4.95
C GLY A 34 -3.43 -1.51 5.46
N ARG A 35 -3.36 -2.24 6.56
CA ARG A 35 -4.47 -3.07 7.06
C ARG A 35 -4.61 -2.98 8.57
N SER A 36 -5.84 -3.15 9.06
CA SER A 36 -6.14 -3.20 10.49
C SER A 36 -5.59 -4.46 11.16
N GLY A 37 -5.56 -4.46 12.50
CA GLY A 37 -5.11 -5.61 13.29
C GLY A 37 -3.60 -5.85 13.18
N VAL A 38 -2.84 -4.77 12.97
CA VAL A 38 -1.38 -4.75 13.08
C VAL A 38 -0.95 -3.59 13.97
N ASP A 39 0.09 -3.80 14.75
CA ASP A 39 0.73 -2.74 15.50
C ASP A 39 1.71 -1.97 14.61
N CYS A 40 1.41 -0.70 14.35
CA CYS A 40 2.23 0.17 13.51
C CYS A 40 3.35 0.88 14.28
N ALA A 41 3.42 0.72 15.60
CA ALA A 41 4.42 1.36 16.45
C ALA A 41 5.55 0.42 16.89
N SER A 42 5.38 -0.90 16.74
CA SER A 42 6.40 -1.89 17.09
C SER A 42 7.04 -2.55 15.87
N ASP A 43 8.18 -3.21 16.09
CA ASP A 43 8.92 -3.94 15.05
C ASP A 43 8.37 -5.35 14.75
N GLU A 44 7.11 -5.60 15.09
CA GLU A 44 6.47 -6.89 14.86
C GLU A 44 6.42 -7.22 13.37
N LYS A 45 6.70 -8.49 13.05
CA LYS A 45 6.72 -9.02 11.68
C LYS A 45 5.52 -9.91 11.44
N TYR A 46 4.74 -9.58 10.42
CA TYR A 46 3.57 -10.33 10.00
C TYR A 46 3.92 -11.17 8.77
N SER A 47 4.33 -12.42 8.97
CA SER A 47 4.87 -13.27 7.89
C SER A 47 3.84 -13.79 6.88
N SER A 48 2.56 -13.84 7.26
CA SER A 48 1.48 -14.31 6.39
C SER A 48 0.87 -13.15 5.58
N PRO A 49 0.80 -13.24 4.23
CA PRO A 49 0.09 -12.27 3.41
C PRO A 49 -1.39 -12.21 3.80
N LYS A 50 -1.85 -11.03 4.19
CA LYS A 50 -3.25 -10.77 4.52
C LYS A 50 -3.84 -9.67 3.65
N PRO A 51 -5.15 -9.68 3.40
CA PRO A 51 -5.78 -8.69 2.53
C PRO A 51 -5.59 -7.25 3.03
N VAL A 52 -5.44 -6.34 2.08
CA VAL A 52 -5.46 -4.88 2.26
C VAL A 52 -6.79 -4.37 1.72
N THR A 53 -7.54 -3.63 2.53
CA THR A 53 -8.81 -3.03 2.11
C THR A 53 -8.53 -1.73 1.38
N VAL A 54 -8.55 -1.76 0.04
CA VAL A 54 -8.47 -0.56 -0.79
C VAL A 54 -9.88 -0.01 -0.99
N PRO A 55 -10.17 1.26 -0.68
CA PRO A 55 -11.52 1.84 -0.79
C PRO A 55 -11.86 2.18 -2.24
N THR A 56 -12.04 1.14 -3.06
CA THR A 56 -12.36 1.20 -4.48
C THR A 56 -13.20 -0.01 -4.90
N THR A 57 -13.98 0.14 -5.96
CA THR A 57 -14.64 -0.98 -6.65
C THR A 57 -13.88 -1.42 -7.90
N SER A 58 -12.88 -0.64 -8.34
CA SER A 58 -12.09 -0.92 -9.53
C SER A 58 -10.92 -1.85 -9.20
N PRO A 59 -10.71 -2.95 -9.97
CA PRO A 59 -9.62 -3.88 -9.71
C PRO A 59 -8.26 -3.20 -9.69
N VAL A 60 -7.41 -3.56 -8.74
CA VAL A 60 -6.00 -3.12 -8.74
C VAL A 60 -5.26 -3.81 -9.88
N THR A 61 -4.44 -3.04 -10.59
CA THR A 61 -3.64 -3.51 -11.73
C THR A 61 -2.14 -3.39 -11.50
N LEU A 62 -1.70 -2.61 -10.50
CA LEU A 62 -0.30 -2.40 -10.16
C LEU A 62 -0.15 -2.23 -8.65
N VAL A 63 0.93 -2.78 -8.09
CA VAL A 63 1.38 -2.50 -6.71
C VAL A 63 2.85 -2.09 -6.68
N VAL A 64 3.20 -1.16 -5.79
CA VAL A 64 4.56 -0.64 -5.62
C VAL A 64 4.88 -0.56 -4.13
N GLY A 65 6.08 -1.01 -3.75
CA GLY A 65 6.61 -0.91 -2.39
C GLY A 65 7.88 -0.07 -2.41
N GLY A 66 7.95 0.96 -1.57
CA GLY A 66 9.14 1.74 -1.26
C GLY A 66 9.71 1.36 0.12
N LEU A 67 10.61 2.16 0.69
CA LEU A 67 11.24 1.83 1.99
C LEU A 67 10.20 1.57 3.09
N SER A 68 9.35 2.57 3.35
CA SER A 68 8.27 2.52 4.35
C SER A 68 6.92 2.95 3.77
N VAL A 69 6.80 2.96 2.44
CA VAL A 69 5.62 3.41 1.70
C VAL A 69 5.14 2.31 0.77
N SER A 70 3.85 2.27 0.53
CA SER A 70 3.17 1.37 -0.38
C SER A 70 2.19 2.15 -1.25
N ALA A 71 2.01 1.70 -2.48
CA ALA A 71 1.03 2.28 -3.38
C ALA A 71 0.41 1.23 -4.31
N CYS A 72 -0.77 1.55 -4.83
CA CYS A 72 -1.42 0.74 -5.85
C CYS A 72 -2.20 1.61 -6.85
N VAL A 73 -2.35 1.10 -8.07
CA VAL A 73 -3.13 1.74 -9.15
C VAL A 73 -4.25 0.80 -9.56
N CYS A 74 -5.45 1.34 -9.70
CA CYS A 74 -6.65 0.67 -10.16
C CYS A 74 -6.82 0.82 -11.68
N LYS A 75 -7.62 -0.08 -12.25
CA LYS A 75 -7.93 -0.09 -13.69
C LYS A 75 -8.61 1.19 -14.19
N ASP A 76 -9.30 1.91 -13.30
CA ASP A 76 -9.97 3.18 -13.62
C ASP A 76 -9.05 4.40 -13.52
N GLY A 77 -7.75 4.17 -13.29
CA GLY A 77 -6.75 5.23 -13.09
C GLY A 77 -6.71 5.80 -11.66
N SER A 78 -7.64 5.42 -10.78
CA SER A 78 -7.51 5.81 -9.38
C SER A 78 -6.28 5.14 -8.75
N TRP A 79 -5.62 5.83 -7.83
CA TRP A 79 -4.46 5.29 -7.14
C TRP A 79 -4.46 5.68 -5.67
N TYR A 80 -3.79 4.85 -4.89
CA TYR A 80 -3.81 4.90 -3.44
C TYR A 80 -2.39 4.75 -2.90
N ALA A 81 -2.10 5.46 -1.82
CA ALA A 81 -0.82 5.37 -1.11
C ALA A 81 -1.06 5.21 0.40
N TRP A 82 -0.14 4.52 1.08
CA TRP A 82 -0.12 4.34 2.53
C TRP A 82 1.30 4.06 3.02
N GLY A 83 1.52 4.12 4.33
CA GLY A 83 2.85 4.03 4.93
C GLY A 83 3.32 5.37 5.51
N SER A 84 4.63 5.58 5.50
CA SER A 84 5.24 6.79 6.07
C SER A 84 4.85 8.05 5.31
N GLY A 85 4.39 9.07 6.04
CA GLY A 85 3.98 10.36 5.47
C GLY A 85 5.10 11.37 5.29
N GLY A 86 6.27 11.14 5.89
CA GLY A 86 7.41 12.05 5.81
C GLY A 86 7.88 12.30 4.38
N GLU A 87 8.49 13.46 4.14
CA GLU A 87 9.04 13.87 2.84
C GLU A 87 8.00 13.96 1.69
N GLY A 88 6.70 14.02 2.01
CA GLY A 88 5.64 14.14 1.01
C GLY A 88 5.40 12.90 0.15
N LEU A 89 5.94 11.74 0.54
CA LEU A 89 5.94 10.50 -0.26
C LEU A 89 4.55 9.93 -0.56
N LEU A 90 3.52 10.37 0.18
CA LEU A 90 2.13 9.95 -0.01
C LEU A 90 1.32 10.86 -0.93
N GLY A 91 1.92 11.93 -1.48
CA GLY A 91 1.22 12.86 -2.38
C GLY A 91 0.10 13.66 -1.70
N LYS A 92 0.20 13.88 -0.38
CA LYS A 92 -0.80 14.61 0.42
C LYS A 92 -0.49 16.11 0.61
N GLY A 93 0.39 16.67 -0.23
CA GLY A 93 0.91 18.02 -0.05
C GLY A 93 1.79 18.11 1.21
N ALA A 94 1.56 19.13 2.05
CA ALA A 94 2.33 19.39 3.27
C ALA A 94 1.94 18.51 4.48
N ASP A 95 0.98 17.58 4.33
CA ASP A 95 0.58 16.67 5.41
C ASP A 95 1.53 15.47 5.49
N GLU A 96 2.43 15.50 6.48
CA GLU A 96 3.46 14.49 6.72
C GLU A 96 3.00 13.32 7.61
N ARG A 97 1.73 13.25 7.99
CA ARG A 97 1.24 12.16 8.85
C ARG A 97 1.30 10.81 8.12
N ASP A 98 1.69 9.77 8.82
CA ASP A 98 1.60 8.40 8.32
C ASP A 98 0.14 8.02 8.00
N GLU A 99 -0.03 7.14 7.01
CA GLU A 99 -1.34 6.59 6.63
C GLU A 99 -1.32 5.08 6.84
N HIS A 100 -2.12 4.59 7.80
CA HIS A 100 -2.14 3.16 8.16
C HIS A 100 -3.08 2.30 7.31
N SER A 101 -3.80 2.93 6.39
CA SER A 101 -4.66 2.28 5.39
C SER A 101 -4.57 3.01 4.05
N PRO A 102 -4.87 2.35 2.92
CA PRO A 102 -4.85 2.98 1.60
C PRO A 102 -5.69 4.25 1.56
N ARG A 103 -5.02 5.37 1.29
CA ARG A 103 -5.65 6.66 1.07
C ARG A 103 -5.64 6.95 -0.42
N LYS A 104 -6.78 7.37 -0.96
CA LYS A 104 -6.86 7.86 -2.35
C LYS A 104 -6.00 9.12 -2.47
N VAL A 105 -5.11 9.14 -3.43
CA VAL A 105 -4.32 10.36 -3.71
C VAL A 105 -5.06 11.17 -4.78
N GLU A 106 -5.12 12.49 -4.57
CA GLU A 106 -5.77 13.39 -5.52
C GLU A 106 -4.80 13.74 -6.65
N GLY A 107 -5.28 13.65 -7.89
CA GLY A 107 -4.48 13.86 -9.10
C GLY A 107 -4.68 12.73 -10.12
N ASP A 108 -4.76 13.10 -11.40
CA ASP A 108 -4.91 12.15 -12.49
C ASP A 108 -3.54 11.55 -12.83
N VAL A 109 -3.46 10.22 -12.97
CA VAL A 109 -2.25 9.53 -13.46
C VAL A 109 -2.18 9.50 -14.98
N HIS A 110 -3.23 10.00 -15.65
CA HIS A 110 -3.23 10.24 -17.09
C HIS A 110 -2.61 11.62 -17.37
N GLY A 111 -1.29 11.62 -17.57
CA GLY A 111 -0.59 12.68 -18.30
C GLY A 111 -0.65 12.45 -19.80
#